data_AF-A0A970KIC6-F1
#
_entry.id   AF-A0A970KIC6-F1
#
_cell.length_a   1.000
_cell.length_b   1.000
_cell.length_c   1.000
_cell.angle_alpha   90.00
_cell.angle_beta   90.00
_cell.angle_gamma   90.00
#
_symmetry.space_group_name_H-M   'P 1'
#
loop_
_entity.id
_entity.type
_entity.pdbx_description
1 polymer ?
#
loop_
_entity_poly.entity_id
_entity_poly.type
_entity_poly.pdbx_seq_one_letter_code
_entity_poly.pdbx_strand_id
1 'polypeptide(L)'
;GLGHEFLKHIERTRLLIHIIDISGVEGRDPLIDFKVINEELAKYNRRLSERKQIVALNKIDILQDREKAAKVKEEIIRMGYEVFEISAATKKGVKELMYRAAELLEEIPENETDIVIDDTVLIKADFAEGEDIEVVRLDGDYYEIKGILVEENIQKTDFNNEEAVKRMLRVLQHHGLYDIMRKKGIKQGDTIKIGPMNFEYLE
;
A
#
# COMPACT_ATOMS: atom_id res chain seq x y z
N GLY A 1 -6.39 15.22 -12.92
CA GLY A 1 -5.98 14.22 -11.92
C GLY A 1 -5.70 12.88 -12.52
N LEU A 2 -5.09 12.01 -11.72
CA LEU A 2 -4.61 10.68 -12.13
C LEU A 2 -5.74 9.68 -12.42
N GLY A 3 -6.91 9.88 -11.80
CA GLY A 3 -8.07 9.01 -11.95
C GLY A 3 -8.09 7.84 -10.96
N HIS A 4 -9.28 7.44 -10.52
CA HIS A 4 -9.47 6.46 -9.43
C HIS A 4 -8.88 5.08 -9.76
N GLU A 5 -9.08 4.59 -10.99
CA GLU A 5 -8.50 3.31 -11.42
C GLU A 5 -6.97 3.31 -11.36
N PHE A 6 -6.31 4.38 -11.79
CA PHE A 6 -4.86 4.48 -11.70
C PHE A 6 -4.38 4.49 -10.25
N LEU A 7 -5.06 5.25 -9.38
CA LEU A 7 -4.77 5.32 -7.96
C LEU A 7 -4.86 3.93 -7.29
N LYS A 8 -5.90 3.15 -7.62
CA LYS A 8 -6.07 1.77 -7.16
C LYS A 8 -4.94 0.84 -7.61
N HIS A 9 -4.34 1.08 -8.79
CA HIS A 9 -3.20 0.29 -9.26
C HIS A 9 -1.93 0.61 -8.48
N ILE A 10 -1.64 1.90 -8.25
CA ILE A 10 -0.41 2.31 -7.56
C ILE A 10 -0.43 2.02 -6.05
N GLU A 11 -1.60 1.76 -5.44
CA GLU A 11 -1.69 1.32 -4.05
C GLU A 11 -0.92 0.02 -3.75
N ARG A 12 -0.74 -0.83 -4.76
CA ARG A 12 0.01 -2.10 -4.63
C ARG A 12 1.53 -1.92 -4.72
N THR A 13 2.03 -0.68 -4.77
CA THR A 13 3.46 -0.39 -4.87
C THR A 13 4.03 0.04 -3.52
N ARG A 14 5.32 -0.23 -3.30
CA ARG A 14 6.03 0.09 -2.05
C ARG A 14 6.74 1.45 -2.10
N LEU A 15 7.12 1.89 -3.29
CA LEU A 15 7.87 3.12 -3.55
C LEU A 15 7.20 3.87 -4.71
N LEU A 16 7.05 5.19 -4.57
CA LEU A 16 6.55 6.06 -5.63
C LEU A 16 7.68 6.86 -6.27
N ILE A 17 7.71 6.90 -7.61
CA ILE A 17 8.64 7.74 -8.37
C ILE A 17 7.82 8.78 -9.14
N HIS A 18 7.95 10.05 -8.77
CA HIS A 18 7.32 11.15 -9.49
C HIS A 18 8.19 11.57 -10.66
N ILE A 19 7.70 11.41 -11.88
CA ILE A 19 8.40 11.88 -13.08
C ILE A 19 7.80 13.22 -13.48
N ILE A 20 8.56 14.30 -13.35
CA ILE A 20 8.11 15.66 -13.56
C ILE A 20 8.89 16.28 -14.70
N ASP A 21 8.20 16.82 -15.70
CA ASP A 21 8.84 17.59 -16.76
C ASP A 21 9.26 18.97 -16.23
N ILE A 22 10.56 19.28 -16.28
CA ILE A 22 11.10 20.59 -15.90
C ILE A 22 11.60 21.44 -17.07
N SER A 23 11.43 20.97 -18.32
CA SER A 23 11.94 21.65 -19.52
C SER A 23 11.36 23.06 -19.71
N GLY A 24 10.13 23.29 -19.23
CA GLY A 24 9.36 24.51 -19.46
C GLY A 24 8.60 24.52 -20.78
N VAL A 25 8.77 23.52 -21.64
CA VAL A 25 8.18 23.48 -23.00
C VAL A 25 6.66 23.45 -22.98
N GLU A 26 6.08 22.73 -22.02
CA GLU A 26 4.61 22.59 -21.91
C GLU A 26 3.95 23.78 -21.19
N GLY A 27 4.72 24.79 -20.75
CA GLY A 27 4.21 25.98 -20.05
C GLY A 27 3.61 25.71 -18.67
N ARG A 28 3.69 24.47 -18.16
CA ARG A 28 3.22 24.08 -16.83
C ARG A 28 4.23 24.46 -15.75
N ASP A 29 3.74 24.59 -14.52
CA ASP A 29 4.60 24.76 -13.35
C ASP A 29 4.87 23.39 -12.70
N PRO A 30 6.12 22.87 -12.78
CA PRO A 30 6.46 21.55 -12.28
C PRO A 30 6.20 21.39 -10.77
N LEU A 31 6.32 22.47 -9.99
CA LEU A 31 6.11 22.45 -8.55
C LEU A 31 4.62 22.39 -8.20
N ILE A 32 3.77 23.06 -8.99
CA ILE A 32 2.32 22.96 -8.84
C ILE A 32 1.87 21.55 -9.20
N ASP A 33 2.34 20.99 -10.31
CA ASP A 33 2.00 19.63 -10.73
C ASP A 33 2.34 18.60 -9.65
N PHE A 34 3.53 18.71 -9.04
CA PHE A 34 3.93 17.85 -7.92
C PHE A 34 2.99 17.93 -6.72
N LYS A 35 2.60 19.15 -6.32
CA LYS A 35 1.70 19.38 -5.19
C LYS A 35 0.30 18.84 -5.47
N VAL A 36 -0.22 19.08 -6.67
CA VAL A 36 -1.55 18.59 -7.08
C VAL A 36 -1.59 17.07 -7.04
N ILE A 37 -0.55 16.39 -7.54
CA ILE A 37 -0.48 14.93 -7.47
C ILE A 37 -0.48 14.46 -6.01
N ASN A 38 0.35 15.05 -5.14
CA ASN A 38 0.40 14.66 -3.73
C ASN A 38 -0.93 14.92 -3.00
N GLU A 39 -1.62 16.01 -3.31
CA GLU A 39 -2.96 16.27 -2.79
C GLU A 39 -3.98 15.23 -3.25
N GLU A 40 -3.92 14.79 -4.52
CA GLU A 40 -4.78 13.72 -5.03
C GLU A 40 -4.49 12.38 -4.34
N LEU A 41 -3.22 12.04 -4.13
CA LEU A 41 -2.83 10.85 -3.37
C LEU A 41 -3.40 10.91 -1.95
N ALA A 42 -3.25 12.03 -1.25
CA ALA A 42 -3.73 12.21 0.12
C ALA A 42 -5.26 12.18 0.23
N LYS A 43 -5.97 12.77 -0.74
CA LYS A 43 -7.44 12.75 -0.81
C LYS A 43 -7.99 11.36 -1.07
N TYR A 44 -7.27 10.55 -1.84
CA TYR A 44 -7.66 9.18 -2.12
C TYR A 44 -7.35 8.25 -0.95
N ASN A 45 -6.11 8.25 -0.47
CA ASN A 45 -5.68 7.44 0.65
C ASN A 45 -4.46 8.09 1.33
N ARG A 46 -4.63 8.51 2.59
CA ARG A 46 -3.56 9.16 3.34
C ARG A 46 -2.29 8.30 3.43
N ARG A 47 -2.42 6.98 3.60
CA ARG A 47 -1.25 6.07 3.65
C ARG A 47 -0.50 6.03 2.32
N LEU A 48 -1.21 6.16 1.20
CA LEU A 48 -0.58 6.23 -0.12
C LEU A 48 0.31 7.48 -0.24
N SER A 49 -0.12 8.62 0.32
CA SER A 49 0.69 9.85 0.36
C SER A 49 1.87 9.77 1.33
N GLU A 50 1.81 8.90 2.34
CA GLU A 50 2.88 8.70 3.33
C GLU A 50 3.95 7.69 2.86
N ARG A 51 3.69 6.94 1.77
CA ARG A 51 4.69 6.02 1.19
C ARG A 51 5.99 6.77 0.87
N LYS A 52 7.12 6.07 0.93
CA LYS A 52 8.40 6.62 0.48
C LYS A 52 8.26 7.07 -0.99
N GLN A 53 8.69 8.29 -1.28
CA GLN A 53 8.62 8.87 -2.61
C GLN A 53 9.96 9.49 -2.99
N ILE A 54 10.34 9.35 -4.26
CA ILE A 54 11.47 10.04 -4.86
C ILE A 54 11.01 10.78 -6.11
N VAL A 55 11.72 11.85 -6.46
CA VAL A 55 11.32 12.74 -7.56
C VAL A 55 12.38 12.73 -8.66
N ALA A 56 11.95 12.50 -9.88
CA ALA A 56 12.75 12.55 -11.10
C ALA A 56 12.34 13.78 -11.92
N LEU A 57 13.18 14.81 -11.89
CA LEU A 57 13.06 16.00 -12.74
C LEU A 57 13.58 15.67 -14.14
N ASN A 58 12.66 15.41 -15.05
CA ASN A 58 12.91 14.89 -16.39
C ASN A 58 13.04 16.01 -17.44
N LYS A 59 13.59 15.64 -18.60
CA LYS A 59 13.83 16.49 -19.78
C LYS A 59 14.89 17.59 -19.56
N ILE A 60 15.93 17.30 -18.75
CA ILE A 60 17.03 18.26 -18.47
C ILE A 60 17.85 18.66 -19.73
N ASP A 61 17.74 17.89 -20.80
CA ASP A 61 18.42 18.11 -22.08
C ASP A 61 17.84 19.29 -22.87
N ILE A 62 16.59 19.66 -22.61
CA ILE A 62 15.86 20.71 -23.34
C ILE A 62 15.35 21.83 -22.41
N LEU A 63 16.10 22.12 -21.34
CA LEU A 63 15.74 23.18 -20.40
C LEU A 63 15.75 24.56 -21.06
N GLN A 64 14.60 25.25 -20.99
CA GLN A 64 14.48 26.64 -21.41
C GLN A 64 15.00 27.61 -20.35
N ASP A 65 14.78 27.30 -19.06
CA ASP A 65 15.18 28.14 -17.93
C ASP A 65 15.85 27.30 -16.84
N ARG A 66 17.17 27.42 -16.73
CA ARG A 66 17.98 26.70 -15.74
C ARG A 66 17.80 27.23 -14.33
N GLU A 67 17.56 28.53 -14.16
CA GLU A 67 17.37 29.12 -12.84
C GLU A 67 16.04 28.68 -12.23
N LYS A 68 14.98 28.67 -13.04
CA LYS A 68 13.67 28.14 -12.62
C LYS A 68 13.77 26.66 -12.25
N ALA A 69 14.44 25.85 -13.07
CA ALA A 69 14.64 24.43 -12.78
C ALA A 69 15.41 24.20 -11.46
N ALA A 70 16.45 24.99 -11.20
CA ALA A 70 17.18 24.94 -9.93
C ALA A 70 16.30 25.30 -8.73
N LYS A 71 15.47 26.34 -8.85
CA LYS A 71 14.51 26.72 -7.80
C LYS A 71 13.51 25.61 -7.51
N VAL A 72 12.93 24.98 -8.54
CA VAL A 72 12.00 23.85 -8.36
C VAL A 72 12.69 22.70 -7.62
N LYS A 73 13.92 22.34 -8.03
CA LYS A 73 14.72 21.31 -7.36
C LYS A 73 14.91 21.63 -5.87
N GLU A 74 15.34 22.85 -5.54
CA GLU A 74 15.54 23.25 -4.16
C GLU A 74 14.26 23.21 -3.32
N GLU A 75 13.13 23.66 -3.87
CA GLU A 75 11.84 23.61 -3.17
C GLU A 75 11.42 22.18 -2.84
N ILE A 76 11.58 21.24 -3.78
CA ILE A 76 11.22 19.84 -3.58
C ILE A 76 12.15 19.19 -2.53
N ILE A 77 13.45 19.53 -2.54
CA ILE A 77 14.39 19.09 -1.49
C ILE A 77 14.01 19.68 -0.13
N ARG A 78 13.61 20.97 -0.07
CA ARG A 78 13.14 21.62 1.16
C ARG A 78 11.88 20.95 1.73
N MET A 79 11.06 20.35 0.88
CA MET A 79 9.90 19.54 1.29
C MET A 79 10.27 18.14 1.80
N GLY A 80 11.55 17.76 1.74
CA GLY A 80 12.06 16.49 2.28
C GLY A 80 12.15 15.33 1.28
N TYR A 81 12.00 15.60 -0.02
CA TYR A 81 12.07 14.55 -1.04
C TYR A 81 13.49 14.42 -1.63
N GLU A 82 13.89 13.19 -1.94
CA GLU A 82 15.10 12.91 -2.72
C GLU A 82 14.84 13.22 -4.20
N VAL A 83 15.72 14.01 -4.82
CA VAL A 83 15.53 14.53 -6.18
C VAL A 83 16.66 14.10 -7.12
N PHE A 84 16.27 13.59 -8.30
CA PHE A 84 17.14 13.17 -9.38
C PHE A 84 16.87 14.01 -10.63
N GLU A 85 17.92 14.57 -11.22
CA GLU A 85 17.83 15.24 -12.52
C GLU A 85 18.11 14.21 -13.62
N ILE A 86 17.12 13.96 -14.48
CA ILE A 86 17.21 12.93 -15.51
C ILE A 86 16.85 13.48 -16.90
N SER A 87 17.36 12.79 -17.92
CA SER A 87 16.85 12.89 -19.29
C SER A 87 16.58 11.48 -19.77
N ALA A 88 15.30 11.10 -19.84
CA ALA A 88 14.91 9.80 -20.38
C ALA A 88 15.37 9.62 -21.83
N ALA A 89 15.36 10.70 -22.64
CA ALA A 89 15.78 10.69 -24.03
C ALA A 89 17.27 10.36 -24.21
N THR A 90 18.13 10.91 -23.34
CA THR A 90 19.58 10.67 -23.38
C THR A 90 20.05 9.57 -22.41
N LYS A 91 19.14 9.01 -21.62
CA LYS A 91 19.38 8.07 -20.50
C LYS A 91 20.21 8.63 -19.35
N LYS A 92 20.55 9.93 -19.37
CA LYS A 92 21.31 10.57 -18.29
C LYS A 92 20.53 10.54 -16.98
N GLY A 93 21.16 10.12 -15.89
CA GLY A 93 20.57 10.09 -14.55
C GLY A 93 19.58 8.96 -14.28
N VAL A 94 19.17 8.22 -15.31
CA VAL A 94 18.18 7.14 -15.18
C VAL A 94 18.76 5.95 -14.41
N LYS A 95 20.03 5.62 -14.66
CA LYS A 95 20.68 4.48 -14.02
C LYS A 95 20.82 4.70 -12.51
N GLU A 96 21.23 5.90 -12.13
CA GLU A 96 21.39 6.35 -10.75
C GLU A 96 20.04 6.36 -10.02
N LEU A 97 18.98 6.87 -10.67
CA LEU A 97 17.62 6.83 -10.14
C LEU A 97 17.15 5.40 -9.87
N MET A 98 17.38 4.48 -10.82
CA MET A 98 16.97 3.09 -10.68
C MET A 98 17.75 2.34 -9.60
N TYR A 99 19.06 2.61 -9.45
CA TYR A 99 19.84 2.05 -8.37
C TYR A 99 19.36 2.54 -7.01
N ARG A 100 19.09 3.83 -6.86
CA ARG A 100 18.53 4.34 -5.61
C ARG A 100 17.17 3.73 -5.32
N ALA A 101 16.32 3.58 -6.33
CA ALA A 101 15.02 2.94 -6.15
C ALA A 101 15.15 1.49 -5.67
N ALA A 102 16.12 0.73 -6.19
CA ALA A 102 16.40 -0.62 -5.73
C ALA A 102 16.86 -0.65 -4.27
N GLU A 103 17.81 0.20 -3.88
CA GLU A 103 18.25 0.34 -2.47
C GLU A 103 17.08 0.66 -1.53
N LEU A 104 16.25 1.63 -1.89
CA LEU A 104 15.07 1.99 -1.10
C LEU A 104 14.08 0.84 -0.96
N LEU A 105 13.92 0.02 -2.00
CA LEU A 105 13.07 -1.17 -1.95
C LEU A 105 13.63 -2.28 -1.06
N GLU A 106 14.95 -2.35 -0.86
CA GLU A 106 15.56 -3.26 0.12
C GLU A 106 15.37 -2.76 1.56
N GLU A 107 15.37 -1.43 1.77
CA GLU A 107 15.15 -0.80 3.07
C GLU A 107 13.68 -0.87 3.54
N ILE A 108 12.73 -0.79 2.61
CA ILE A 108 11.30 -0.89 2.90
C ILE A 108 10.97 -2.35 3.23
N PRO A 109 10.32 -2.71 4.34
CA PRO A 109 9.91 -4.09 4.60
C PRO A 109 8.95 -4.61 3.50
N GLU A 110 9.10 -5.87 3.06
CA GLU A 110 8.17 -6.50 2.10
C GLU A 110 6.71 -6.49 2.60
N ASN A 111 6.53 -6.48 3.92
CA ASN A 111 5.24 -6.49 4.59
C ASN A 111 4.49 -5.14 4.60
N GLU A 112 5.09 -4.02 4.14
CA GLU A 112 4.39 -2.73 4.04
C GLU A 112 3.38 -2.67 2.88
N THR A 113 3.36 -3.70 2.02
CA THR A 113 2.34 -3.86 0.97
C THR A 113 1.09 -4.62 1.41
N ASP A 114 1.06 -5.17 2.62
CA ASP A 114 0.01 -6.11 3.05
C ASP A 114 -0.92 -5.58 4.12
N ILE A 115 -1.56 -4.43 3.87
CA ILE A 115 -2.95 -4.24 4.32
C ILE A 115 -3.67 -3.34 3.30
N VAL A 116 -4.14 -3.93 2.19
CA VAL A 116 -5.27 -3.36 1.45
C VAL A 116 -6.51 -3.73 2.24
N ILE A 117 -6.86 -2.92 3.26
CA ILE A 117 -8.26 -2.86 3.67
C ILE A 117 -8.92 -2.12 2.52
N ASP A 118 -9.85 -2.80 1.86
CA ASP A 118 -10.74 -2.19 0.90
C ASP A 118 -11.62 -1.19 1.67
N ASP A 119 -11.12 0.02 1.91
CA ASP A 119 -11.90 1.13 2.51
C ASP A 119 -13.12 1.50 1.64
N THR A 120 -13.28 0.87 0.48
CA THR A 120 -14.46 1.00 -0.39
C THR A 120 -15.67 0.19 0.06
N VAL A 121 -15.60 -0.58 1.15
CA VAL A 121 -16.80 -1.10 1.87
C VAL A 121 -17.02 -0.35 3.20
N LEU A 122 -16.82 0.98 3.20
CA LEU A 122 -17.35 1.88 4.22
C LEU A 122 -18.52 2.70 3.64
N ILE A 123 -19.49 2.02 3.04
CA ILE A 123 -20.85 2.56 3.04
C ILE A 123 -21.40 2.28 4.43
N LYS A 124 -21.32 3.29 5.30
CA LYS A 124 -22.07 3.37 6.56
C LYS A 124 -23.50 2.84 6.38
N ALA A 125 -23.85 1.78 7.11
CA ALA A 125 -25.14 1.66 7.79
C ALA A 125 -25.08 0.45 8.73
N ASP A 126 -25.14 0.74 10.04
CA ASP A 126 -25.73 -0.11 11.08
C ASP A 126 -25.54 -1.62 10.98
N PHE A 127 -24.46 -2.18 11.54
CA PHE A 127 -24.59 -3.48 12.20
C PHE A 127 -23.89 -3.46 13.56
N ALA A 128 -24.74 -3.61 14.57
CA ALA A 128 -24.38 -3.98 15.92
C ALA A 128 -23.70 -5.35 15.93
N GLU A 129 -22.84 -5.57 16.91
CA GLU A 129 -22.52 -6.86 17.54
C GLU A 129 -22.80 -8.15 16.72
N GLY A 130 -21.77 -8.73 16.07
CA GLY A 130 -21.68 -10.19 15.92
C GLY A 130 -21.54 -10.83 14.55
N GLU A 131 -21.47 -10.11 13.42
CA GLU A 131 -21.56 -10.76 12.08
C GLU A 131 -20.25 -10.80 11.24
N ASP A 132 -19.23 -10.00 11.54
CA ASP A 132 -18.01 -9.93 10.71
C ASP A 132 -17.09 -11.14 10.90
N ILE A 133 -16.85 -11.51 12.17
CA ILE A 133 -16.03 -12.67 12.56
C ILE A 133 -16.74 -13.38 13.73
N GLU A 134 -17.07 -14.65 13.52
CA GLU A 134 -17.64 -15.56 14.49
C GLU A 134 -16.69 -16.76 14.69
N VAL A 135 -16.50 -17.15 15.95
CA VAL A 135 -15.75 -18.34 16.32
C VAL A 135 -16.72 -19.34 16.95
N VAL A 136 -16.90 -20.47 16.29
CA VAL A 136 -17.82 -21.55 16.67
C VAL A 136 -17.01 -22.78 17.07
N ARG A 137 -17.38 -23.41 18.18
CA ARG A 137 -16.81 -24.70 18.59
C ARG A 137 -17.55 -25.82 17.89
N LEU A 138 -16.85 -26.65 17.13
CA LEU A 138 -17.43 -27.78 16.40
C LEU A 138 -17.48 -29.03 17.28
N ASP A 139 -16.34 -29.43 17.85
CA ASP A 139 -16.22 -30.58 18.75
C ASP A 139 -14.95 -30.44 19.58
N GLY A 140 -14.93 -30.89 20.84
CA GLY A 140 -13.70 -30.96 21.64
C GLY A 140 -12.83 -29.69 21.59
N ASP A 141 -11.60 -29.82 21.13
CA ASP A 141 -10.59 -28.76 20.92
C ASP A 141 -10.63 -28.16 19.49
N TYR A 142 -11.69 -28.43 18.73
CA TYR A 142 -11.86 -28.01 17.34
C TYR A 142 -12.84 -26.85 17.19
N TYR A 143 -12.35 -25.76 16.60
CA TYR A 143 -13.08 -24.53 16.36
C TYR A 143 -13.09 -24.16 14.89
N GLU A 144 -14.17 -23.53 14.43
CA GLU A 144 -14.30 -22.96 13.09
C GLU A 144 -14.47 -21.44 13.20
N ILE A 145 -13.66 -20.72 12.45
CA ILE A 145 -13.78 -19.27 12.27
C ILE A 145 -14.54 -19.03 10.98
N LYS A 146 -15.66 -18.31 11.07
CA LYS A 146 -16.53 -17.97 9.95
C LYS A 146 -17.06 -16.55 10.12
N GLY A 147 -17.81 -16.04 9.15
CA GLY A 147 -18.35 -14.68 9.19
C GLY A 147 -18.19 -14.00 7.84
N ILE A 148 -18.87 -12.88 7.65
CA ILE A 148 -18.92 -12.19 6.35
C ILE A 148 -17.50 -11.82 5.90
N LEU A 149 -16.70 -11.22 6.78
CA LEU A 149 -15.32 -10.84 6.49
C LEU A 149 -14.43 -12.06 6.21
N VAL A 150 -14.66 -13.16 6.91
CA VAL A 150 -13.86 -14.40 6.77
C VAL A 150 -14.09 -15.03 5.40
N GLU A 151 -15.35 -15.18 4.99
CA GLU A 151 -15.73 -15.76 3.70
C GLU A 151 -15.22 -14.91 2.52
N GLU A 152 -15.32 -13.59 2.61
CA GLU A 152 -14.79 -12.68 1.59
C GLU A 152 -13.27 -12.83 1.41
N ASN A 153 -12.53 -12.97 2.51
CA ASN A 153 -11.08 -13.12 2.44
C ASN A 153 -10.67 -14.53 1.98
N ILE A 154 -11.45 -15.57 2.29
CA ILE A 154 -11.26 -16.92 1.75
C ILE A 154 -11.36 -16.91 0.22
N GLN A 155 -12.40 -16.29 -0.35
CA GLN A 155 -12.60 -16.25 -1.80
C GLN A 155 -11.47 -15.54 -2.56
N LYS A 156 -10.78 -14.59 -1.89
CA LYS A 156 -9.69 -13.79 -2.47
C LYS A 156 -8.31 -14.39 -2.21
N THR A 157 -8.23 -15.61 -1.66
CA THR A 157 -6.97 -16.23 -1.22
C THR A 157 -6.69 -17.53 -1.97
N ASP A 158 -5.49 -17.63 -2.53
CA ASP A 158 -4.95 -18.90 -3.03
C ASP A 158 -4.32 -19.68 -1.86
N PHE A 159 -4.96 -20.76 -1.44
CA PHE A 159 -4.54 -21.57 -0.30
C PHE A 159 -3.28 -22.41 -0.54
N ASN A 160 -2.79 -22.48 -1.78
CA ASN A 160 -1.50 -23.12 -2.08
C ASN A 160 -0.31 -22.15 -1.92
N ASN A 161 -0.58 -20.87 -1.66
CA ASN A 161 0.42 -19.83 -1.50
C ASN A 161 0.48 -19.38 -0.04
N GLU A 162 1.59 -19.70 0.64
CA GLU A 162 1.79 -19.38 2.06
C GLU A 162 1.65 -17.88 2.37
N GLU A 163 2.15 -17.01 1.49
CA GLU A 163 2.06 -15.55 1.69
C GLU A 163 0.62 -15.04 1.51
N ALA A 164 -0.15 -15.63 0.59
CA ALA A 164 -1.57 -15.30 0.44
C ALA A 164 -2.37 -15.68 1.70
N VAL A 165 -2.08 -16.84 2.29
CA VAL A 165 -2.69 -17.31 3.55
C VAL A 165 -2.29 -16.40 4.71
N LYS A 166 -1.00 -16.05 4.85
CA LYS A 166 -0.54 -15.09 5.88
C LYS A 166 -1.23 -13.75 5.76
N ARG A 167 -1.40 -13.22 4.54
CA ARG A 167 -2.12 -11.97 4.29
C ARG A 167 -3.57 -12.03 4.77
N MET A 168 -4.30 -13.10 4.43
CA MET A 168 -5.66 -13.33 4.94
C MET A 168 -5.69 -13.31 6.47
N LEU A 169 -4.78 -14.05 7.12
CA LEU A 169 -4.72 -14.10 8.58
C LEU A 169 -4.47 -12.71 9.19
N ARG A 170 -3.55 -11.92 8.64
CA ARG A 170 -3.29 -10.53 9.10
C ARG A 170 -4.54 -9.65 9.04
N VAL A 171 -5.35 -9.77 7.99
CA VAL A 171 -6.61 -9.01 7.86
C VAL A 171 -7.59 -9.40 8.97
N LEU A 172 -7.77 -10.69 9.23
CA LEU A 172 -8.66 -11.15 10.31
C LEU A 172 -8.15 -10.73 11.70
N GLN A 173 -6.84 -10.81 11.93
CA GLN A 173 -6.22 -10.34 13.17
C GLN A 173 -6.45 -8.85 13.41
N HIS A 174 -6.32 -8.03 12.37
CA HIS A 174 -6.58 -6.59 12.46
C HIS A 174 -8.02 -6.28 12.86
N HIS A 175 -8.97 -7.13 12.45
CA HIS A 175 -10.39 -7.03 12.80
C HIS A 175 -10.73 -7.74 14.13
N GLY A 176 -9.73 -8.01 14.97
CA GLY A 176 -9.94 -8.48 16.34
C GLY A 176 -10.13 -9.98 16.49
N LEU A 177 -9.77 -10.79 15.48
CA LEU A 177 -9.87 -12.25 15.55
C LEU A 177 -9.28 -12.82 16.86
N TYR A 178 -8.07 -12.39 17.24
CA TYR A 178 -7.42 -12.89 18.46
C TYR A 178 -8.18 -12.56 19.74
N ASP A 179 -8.83 -11.40 19.83
CA ASP A 179 -9.63 -11.04 20.99
C ASP A 179 -10.89 -11.91 21.08
N ILE A 180 -11.49 -12.24 19.93
CA ILE A 180 -12.66 -13.13 19.85
C ILE A 180 -12.25 -14.55 20.25
N MET A 181 -11.13 -15.05 19.73
CA MET A 181 -10.60 -16.38 20.07
C MET A 181 -10.29 -16.51 21.57
N ARG A 182 -9.64 -15.49 22.16
CA ARG A 182 -9.37 -15.45 23.61
C ARG A 182 -10.65 -15.43 24.43
N LYS A 183 -11.65 -14.62 24.04
CA LYS A 183 -12.97 -14.59 24.71
C LYS A 183 -13.71 -15.93 24.63
N LYS A 184 -13.50 -16.71 23.57
CA LYS A 184 -14.07 -18.07 23.41
C LYS A 184 -13.29 -19.14 24.14
N GLY A 185 -12.12 -18.81 24.70
CA GLY A 185 -11.32 -19.73 25.50
C GLY A 185 -10.54 -20.74 24.69
N ILE A 186 -10.18 -20.41 23.45
CA ILE A 186 -9.24 -21.21 22.65
C ILE A 186 -7.88 -21.23 23.35
N LYS A 187 -7.26 -22.40 23.41
CA LYS A 187 -5.99 -22.68 24.10
C LYS A 187 -4.93 -23.18 23.15
N GLN A 188 -3.68 -23.07 23.56
CA GLN A 188 -2.56 -23.64 22.84
C GLN A 188 -2.79 -25.15 22.56
N GLY A 189 -2.59 -25.55 21.31
CA GLY A 189 -2.83 -26.91 20.82
C GLY A 189 -4.25 -27.15 20.28
N ASP A 190 -5.19 -26.22 20.47
CA ASP A 190 -6.53 -26.32 19.87
C ASP A 190 -6.44 -26.23 18.33
N THR A 191 -7.29 -26.97 17.63
CA THR A 191 -7.35 -26.95 16.16
C THR A 191 -8.36 -25.91 15.69
N ILE A 192 -7.95 -25.07 14.75
CA ILE A 192 -8.75 -23.98 14.20
C ILE A 192 -8.92 -24.19 12.69
N LYS A 193 -10.17 -24.24 12.24
CA LYS A 193 -10.53 -24.27 10.83
C LYS A 193 -10.83 -22.86 10.32
N ILE A 194 -10.23 -22.48 9.19
CA ILE A 194 -10.59 -21.28 8.42
C ILE A 194 -10.69 -21.67 6.95
N GLY A 195 -11.90 -21.68 6.41
CA GLY A 195 -12.16 -22.15 5.05
C GLY A 195 -11.71 -23.59 4.84
N PRO A 196 -10.87 -23.89 3.83
CA PRO A 196 -10.38 -25.24 3.56
C PRO A 196 -9.19 -25.66 4.43
N MET A 197 -8.62 -24.75 5.23
CA MET A 197 -7.40 -25.00 6.01
C MET A 197 -7.70 -25.28 7.49
N ASN A 198 -6.84 -26.08 8.12
CA ASN A 198 -6.79 -26.28 9.56
C ASN A 198 -5.44 -25.83 10.08
N PHE A 199 -5.44 -25.15 11.22
CA PHE A 199 -4.28 -24.59 11.89
C PHE A 199 -4.26 -25.10 13.33
N GLU A 200 -3.08 -25.39 13.86
CA GLU A 200 -2.90 -25.56 15.30
C GLU A 200 -2.70 -24.18 15.94
N TYR A 201 -3.41 -23.89 17.01
CA TYR A 201 -3.24 -22.63 17.73
C TYR A 201 -1.94 -22.67 18.54
N LEU A 202 -1.01 -21.81 18.17
CA LEU A 202 0.24 -21.57 18.88
C LEU A 202 0.14 -20.16 19.48
N GLU A 203 0.07 -20.09 20.81
CA GLU A 203 0.11 -18.83 21.58
C GLU A 203 1.54 -18.29 21.69
#